data_AF-A0A2N2K1G4-F1
#
_entry.id   AF-A0A2N2K1G4-F1
#
_cell.length_a   1.000
_cell.length_b   1.000
_cell.length_c   1.000
_cell.angle_alpha   90.00
_cell.angle_beta   90.00
_cell.angle_gamma   90.00
#
_symmetry.space_group_name_H-M   'P 1'
#
loop_
_entity.id
_entity.type
_entity.pdbx_description
1 polymer ?
#
loop_
_entity_poly.entity_id
_entity_poly.type
_entity_poly.pdbx_seq_one_letter_code
_entity_poly.pdbx_strand_id
1 'polypeptide(L)'
;MSMNPLTLEGREKERRKMIREALQEKNPQLFRQLRKSAQLEEFVRDREKEMMLAYSEGWNKALYQQIDEKNAKENPLEQVKEFEASLRSLWEETLATYLEF
;
A
#
# COMPACT_ATOMS: atom_id res chain seq x y z
N MET A 1 5.90 -0.33 -18.71
CA MET A 1 5.57 0.30 -17.41
C MET A 1 5.28 -0.81 -16.44
N SER A 2 6.13 -1.03 -15.43
CA SER A 2 5.88 -2.03 -14.38
C SER A 2 5.01 -1.40 -13.30
N MET A 3 3.74 -1.81 -13.28
CA MET A 3 2.81 -1.54 -12.19
C MET A 3 3.33 -2.23 -10.93
N ASN A 4 3.22 -1.60 -9.75
CA ASN A 4 3.58 -2.28 -8.51
C ASN A 4 2.77 -3.57 -8.39
N PRO A 5 3.44 -4.73 -8.23
CA PRO A 5 2.78 -6.03 -8.23
C PRO A 5 1.61 -6.10 -7.25
N LEU A 6 1.70 -5.43 -6.09
CA LEU A 6 0.68 -5.44 -5.05
C LEU A 6 -0.57 -4.64 -5.42
N THR A 7 -0.50 -3.76 -6.41
CA THR A 7 -1.60 -2.90 -6.86
C THR A 7 -2.29 -3.43 -8.12
N LEU A 8 -1.75 -4.53 -8.68
CA LEU A 8 -2.39 -5.25 -9.77
C LEU A 8 -3.75 -5.80 -9.32
N GLU A 9 -4.71 -5.73 -10.24
CA GLU A 9 -6.00 -6.36 -10.09
C GLU A 9 -5.81 -7.86 -9.75
N GLY A 10 -6.51 -8.35 -8.73
CA GLY A 10 -6.39 -9.74 -8.25
C GLY A 10 -5.42 -9.98 -7.08
N ARG A 11 -4.64 -8.98 -6.64
CA ARG A 11 -3.76 -9.10 -5.45
C ARG A 11 -4.39 -8.66 -4.12
N GLU A 12 -5.71 -8.46 -4.09
CA GLU A 12 -6.47 -8.07 -2.89
C GLU A 12 -6.25 -9.01 -1.70
N LYS A 13 -6.12 -10.32 -1.95
CA LYS A 13 -5.84 -11.30 -0.89
C LYS A 13 -4.47 -11.09 -0.25
N GLU A 14 -3.46 -10.73 -1.04
CA GLU A 14 -2.11 -10.47 -0.56
C GLU A 14 -2.04 -9.16 0.22
N ARG A 15 -2.69 -8.10 -0.28
CA ARG A 15 -2.80 -6.81 0.44
C ARG A 15 -3.47 -6.99 1.81
N ARG A 16 -4.61 -7.69 1.85
CA ARG A 16 -5.32 -7.99 3.11
C ARG A 16 -4.47 -8.83 4.08
N LYS A 17 -3.68 -9.78 3.56
CA LYS A 17 -2.74 -10.56 4.36
C LYS A 17 -1.69 -9.65 5.01
N MET A 18 -1.09 -8.74 4.22
CA MET A 18 -0.09 -7.79 4.73
C MET A 18 -0.67 -6.84 5.79
N ILE A 19 -1.89 -6.31 5.59
CA ILE A 19 -2.57 -5.46 6.59
C ILE A 19 -2.79 -6.25 7.89
N ARG A 20 -3.20 -7.51 7.79
CA ARG A 20 -3.42 -8.37 8.95
C ARG A 20 -2.13 -8.66 9.72
N GLU A 21 -1.06 -8.99 8.99
CA GLU A 21 0.27 -9.23 9.58
C GLU A 21 0.80 -7.96 10.24
N ALA A 22 0.72 -6.82 9.55
CA ALA A 22 1.11 -5.53 10.09
C ALA A 22 0.30 -5.17 11.35
N LEU A 23 -1.02 -5.33 11.35
CA LEU A 23 -1.87 -5.09 12.52
C LEU A 23 -1.47 -6.00 13.70
N GLN A 24 -1.16 -7.27 13.45
CA GLN A 24 -0.73 -8.21 14.49
C GLN A 24 0.63 -7.83 15.08
N GLU A 25 1.58 -7.41 14.26
CA GLU A 25 2.93 -7.03 14.67
C GLU A 25 2.96 -5.67 15.39
N LYS A 26 2.29 -4.69 14.80
CA LYS A 26 2.35 -3.27 15.19
C LYS A 26 1.37 -2.91 16.30
N ASN A 27 0.15 -3.49 16.29
CA ASN A 27 -0.86 -3.25 17.31
C ASN A 27 -1.54 -4.57 17.75
N PRO A 28 -0.81 -5.45 18.47
CA PRO A 28 -1.30 -6.77 18.86
C PRO A 28 -2.53 -6.72 19.78
N GLN A 29 -2.72 -5.62 20.51
CA GLN A 29 -3.88 -5.44 21.38
C GLN A 29 -5.15 -5.18 20.56
N LEU A 30 -5.10 -4.26 19.60
CA LEU A 30 -6.20 -4.01 18.67
C LEU A 30 -6.52 -5.25 17.83
N PHE A 31 -5.49 -5.97 17.36
CA PHE A 31 -5.66 -7.24 16.65
C PHE A 31 -6.47 -8.26 17.48
N ARG A 32 -6.12 -8.43 18.76
CA ARG A 32 -6.82 -9.35 19.67
C ARG A 32 -8.26 -8.90 19.94
N GLN A 33 -8.50 -7.60 20.06
CA GLN A 33 -9.85 -7.05 20.25
C GLN A 33 -10.73 -7.31 19.03
N LEU A 34 -10.26 -6.94 17.84
CA LEU A 34 -10.97 -7.15 16.58
C LEU A 34 -11.23 -8.63 16.28
N ARG A 35 -10.30 -9.51 16.64
CA ARG A 35 -10.49 -10.96 16.53
C ARG A 35 -11.56 -11.47 17.50
N LYS A 36 -11.61 -10.95 18.73
CA LYS A 36 -12.63 -11.31 19.73
C LYS A 36 -14.02 -10.79 19.37
N SER A 37 -14.11 -9.61 18.75
CA SER A 37 -15.38 -9.02 18.31
C SER A 37 -15.83 -9.52 16.93
N ALA A 38 -15.10 -10.44 16.29
CA ALA A 38 -15.34 -10.92 14.92
C ALA A 38 -15.33 -9.81 13.83
N GLN A 39 -14.77 -8.64 14.13
CA GLN A 39 -14.68 -7.49 13.22
C GLN A 39 -13.36 -7.43 12.44
N LEU A 40 -12.43 -8.33 12.71
CA LEU A 40 -11.09 -8.32 12.10
C LEU A 40 -11.13 -8.32 10.57
N GLU A 41 -11.99 -9.12 9.95
CA GLU A 41 -12.05 -9.17 8.48
C GLU A 41 -12.70 -7.93 7.87
N GLU A 42 -13.69 -7.35 8.54
CA GLU A 42 -14.31 -6.09 8.12
C GLU A 42 -13.29 -4.96 8.18
N PHE A 43 -12.61 -4.81 9.32
CA PHE A 43 -11.54 -3.83 9.50
C PHE A 43 -10.45 -3.96 8.43
N VAL A 44 -9.97 -5.18 8.15
CA VAL A 44 -8.93 -5.42 7.13
C VAL A 44 -9.43 -5.08 5.72
N ARG A 45 -10.71 -5.33 5.39
CA ARG A 45 -11.29 -4.96 4.09
C ARG A 45 -11.44 -3.45 3.94
N ASP A 46 -11.89 -2.77 4.98
CA ASP A 46 -12.09 -1.32 4.94
C ASP A 46 -10.76 -0.59 4.83
N ARG A 47 -9.76 -1.01 5.60
CA ARG A 47 -8.40 -0.48 5.45
C ARG A 47 -7.79 -0.76 4.09
N GLU A 48 -8.00 -1.95 3.51
CA GLU A 48 -7.52 -2.22 2.15
C GLU A 48 -8.12 -1.27 1.11
N LYS A 49 -9.43 -1.01 1.20
CA LYS A 49 -10.10 -0.06 0.31
C LYS A 49 -9.58 1.36 0.46
N GLU A 50 -9.49 1.85 1.70
CA GLU A 50 -8.98 3.19 1.97
C GLU A 50 -7.54 3.37 1.48
N MET A 51 -6.69 2.35 1.70
CA MET A 51 -5.31 2.36 1.22
C MET A 51 -5.23 2.33 -0.30
N MET A 52 -6.07 1.55 -0.98
CA MET A 52 -6.13 1.52 -2.45
C MET A 52 -6.66 2.83 -3.04
N LEU A 53 -7.62 3.49 -2.38
CA LEU A 53 -8.12 4.80 -2.78
C LEU A 53 -7.01 5.86 -2.66
N ALA A 54 -6.37 5.98 -1.49
CA ALA A 54 -5.27 6.92 -1.28
C ALA A 54 -4.08 6.65 -2.23
N TYR A 55 -3.78 5.37 -2.48
CA TYR A 55 -2.77 4.97 -3.46
C TYR A 55 -3.16 5.39 -4.88
N SER A 56 -4.40 5.19 -5.30
CA SER A 56 -4.87 5.56 -6.64
C SER A 56 -4.81 7.07 -6.87
N GLU A 57 -5.10 7.87 -5.84
CA GLU A 57 -4.99 9.33 -5.86
C GLU A 57 -3.52 9.77 -5.97
N GLY A 58 -2.62 9.16 -5.18
CA GLY A 58 -1.18 9.41 -5.25
C GLY A 58 -0.53 8.97 -6.56
N TRP A 59 -0.97 7.84 -7.13
CA TRP A 59 -0.49 7.32 -8.40
C TRP A 59 -0.82 8.23 -9.57
N ASN A 60 -2.04 8.78 -9.62
CA ASN A 60 -2.40 9.77 -10.63
C ASN A 60 -1.45 10.98 -10.57
N LYS A 61 -1.17 11.49 -9.37
CA LYS A 61 -0.27 12.63 -9.17
C LYS A 61 1.17 12.33 -9.62
N ALA A 62 1.69 11.15 -9.29
CA ALA A 62 3.04 10.73 -9.69
C ALA A 62 3.15 10.45 -11.21
N LEU A 63 2.11 9.86 -11.82
CA LEU A 63 2.04 9.64 -13.26
C LEU A 63 2.04 10.96 -14.05
N TYR A 64 1.29 11.97 -13.58
CA TYR A 64 1.32 13.31 -14.17
C TYR A 64 2.71 13.95 -14.09
N GLN A 65 3.42 13.80 -12.97
CA GLN A 65 4.79 14.31 -12.82
C GLN A 65 5.81 13.60 -13.74
N GLN A 66 5.70 12.27 -13.90
CA GLN A 66 6.58 11.52 -14.81
C GLN A 66 6.35 11.83 -16.30
N ILE A 67 5.13 12.18 -16.70
CA ILE A 67 4.85 12.57 -18.09
C ILE A 67 5.54 13.91 -18.42
N ASP A 68 5.66 14.82 -17.45
CA ASP A 68 6.41 16.08 -17.59
C ASP A 68 7.94 15.88 -17.54
N GLU A 69 8.46 14.86 -16.85
CA GLU A 69 9.90 14.60 -16.66
C GLU A 69 10.55 13.71 -17.73
N LYS A 70 9.91 13.49 -18.88
CA LYS A 70 10.26 12.49 -19.93
C LYS A 70 11.67 12.53 -20.54
N ASN A 71 12.64 13.30 -20.02
CA ASN A 71 13.98 13.44 -20.58
C ASN A 71 15.18 13.13 -19.65
N ALA A 72 15.02 12.56 -18.45
CA ALA A 72 16.13 12.63 -17.47
C ALA A 72 16.89 11.34 -17.06
N LYS A 73 16.48 10.10 -17.39
CA LYS A 73 17.21 8.91 -16.89
C LYS A 73 17.47 7.83 -17.96
N GLU A 74 18.75 7.48 -18.12
CA GLU A 74 19.29 6.56 -19.13
C GLU A 74 18.99 5.07 -18.88
N ASN A 75 18.61 4.67 -17.64
CA ASN A 75 18.41 3.26 -17.28
C ASN A 75 16.97 2.96 -16.79
N PRO A 76 16.13 2.33 -17.63
CA PRO A 76 14.76 1.98 -17.28
C PRO A 76 14.64 1.00 -16.10
N LEU A 77 15.61 0.11 -15.89
CA LEU A 77 15.56 -0.90 -14.81
C LEU A 77 15.75 -0.28 -13.42
N GLU A 78 16.58 0.76 -13.34
CA GLU A 78 16.87 1.46 -12.09
C GLU A 78 15.69 2.33 -11.66
N GLN A 79 15.05 2.99 -12.64
CA GLN A 79 13.79 3.73 -12.43
C GLN A 79 12.68 2.83 -11.86
N VAL A 80 12.56 1.60 -12.35
CA VAL A 80 11.57 0.65 -11.84
C VAL A 80 11.85 0.26 -10.40
N LYS A 81 13.11 0.02 -10.03
CA LYS A 81 13.49 -0.33 -8.65
C LYS A 81 13.25 0.83 -7.68
N GLU A 82 13.63 2.04 -8.07
CA GLU A 82 13.37 3.26 -7.28
C GLU A 82 11.86 3.44 -7.08
N PHE A 83 11.07 3.26 -8.13
CA PHE A 83 9.61 3.36 -8.08
C PHE A 83 8.99 2.30 -7.14
N GLU A 84 9.39 1.04 -7.26
CA GLU A 84 8.93 -0.03 -6.36
C GLU A 84 9.28 0.26 -4.89
N ALA A 85 10.47 0.79 -4.62
CA ALA A 85 10.88 1.20 -3.28
C ALA A 85 10.05 2.37 -2.74
N SER A 86 9.79 3.40 -3.55
CA SER A 86 8.93 4.52 -3.16
C SER A 86 7.50 4.09 -2.85
N LEU A 87 6.94 3.17 -3.64
CA LEU A 87 5.59 2.66 -3.40
C LEU A 87 5.50 1.79 -2.15
N ARG A 88 6.56 1.04 -1.86
CA ARG A 88 6.66 0.30 -0.61
C ARG A 88 6.75 1.26 0.58
N SER A 89 7.55 2.32 0.49
CA SER A 89 7.63 3.37 1.53
C SER A 89 6.26 3.99 1.78
N LEU A 90 5.56 4.39 0.71
CA LEU A 90 4.22 4.97 0.80
C LEU A 90 3.22 4.02 1.48
N TRP A 91 3.28 2.72 1.14
CA TRP A 91 2.45 1.71 1.77
C TRP A 91 2.76 1.56 3.27
N GLU A 92 4.04 1.54 3.65
CA GLU A 92 4.49 1.46 5.04
C GLU A 92 4.09 2.70 5.86
N GLU A 93 4.20 3.89 5.29
CA GLU A 93 3.73 5.15 5.87
C GLU A 93 2.21 5.13 6.07
N THR A 94 1.47 4.73 5.04
CA THR A 94 0.00 4.63 5.11
C THR A 94 -0.43 3.63 6.19
N LEU A 95 0.23 2.48 6.28
CA LEU A 95 0.00 1.53 7.38
C LEU A 95 0.26 2.15 8.75
N ALA A 96 1.34 2.93 8.90
CA ALA A 96 1.66 3.58 10.16
C ALA A 96 0.61 4.62 10.56
N THR A 97 0.10 5.41 9.61
CA THR A 97 -0.93 6.42 9.85
C THR A 97 -2.26 5.80 10.25
N TYR A 98 -2.71 4.75 9.55
CA TYR A 98 -4.06 4.19 9.73
C TYR A 98 -4.18 3.15 10.85
N LEU A 99 -3.07 2.62 11.35
CA LEU A 99 -3.03 1.70 12.48
C LEU A 99 -2.87 2.38 13.85
N GLU A 100 -2.83 3.72 13.89
CA GLU A 100 -2.68 4.58 15.08
C GLU A 100 -1.65 4.03 16.08
N PHE A 101 -0.41 4.48 15.93
CA PHE A 101 0.56 4.44 17.03
C PHE A 101 0.47 5.69 17.88
#